data_AF-A0A015NEP5-F1
#
_entry.id   AF-A0A015NEP5-F1
#
_cell.length_a   1.000
_cell.length_b   1.000
_cell.length_c   1.000
_cell.angle_alpha   90.00
_cell.angle_beta   90.00
_cell.angle_gamma   90.00
#
_symmetry.space_group_name_H-M   'P 1'
#
loop_
_entity.id
_entity.type
_entity.pdbx_description
1 polymer ?
#
loop_
_entity_poly.entity_id
_entity_poly.type
_entity_poly.pdbx_seq_one_letter_code
_entity_poly.pdbx_strand_id
1 'polypeptide(L)'
;MEPAYCGLSSLSIVLNALQVTGAPVWKGPWRWWYDELLNCCAEIEEVKKSGVTFDQFACLARCHCYTVAKRANKVSKEEFISDLKAVCSRSDIFMIISFSRQALQQTGDGHFSPIGAYNHEQNMALVLDTAR
;
A
#
# COMPACT_ATOMS: atom_id res chain seq x y z
N MET A 1 9.92 -8.85 -13.55
CA MET A 1 9.15 -7.84 -12.80
C MET A 1 7.69 -8.05 -13.20
N GLU A 2 6.79 -8.28 -12.25
CA GLU A 2 5.35 -8.40 -12.49
C GLU A 2 4.69 -7.05 -12.15
N PRO A 3 4.43 -6.15 -13.12
CA PRO A 3 4.02 -4.77 -12.85
C PRO A 3 2.72 -4.66 -12.06
N ALA A 4 1.89 -5.70 -12.15
CA ALA A 4 0.59 -5.80 -11.51
C ALA A 4 0.64 -5.98 -9.98
N TYR A 5 1.81 -6.30 -9.41
CA TYR A 5 1.95 -6.65 -8.00
C TYR A 5 2.12 -5.48 -7.04
N CYS A 6 2.27 -4.26 -7.56
CA CYS A 6 2.55 -3.09 -6.72
C CYS A 6 1.60 -2.95 -5.52
N GLY A 7 0.32 -3.27 -5.69
CA GLY A 7 -0.65 -3.35 -4.59
C GLY A 7 -0.27 -4.40 -3.55
N LEU A 8 -0.17 -5.66 -3.94
CA LEU A 8 0.14 -6.77 -3.03
C LEU A 8 1.48 -6.56 -2.31
N SER A 9 2.52 -6.16 -3.04
CA SER A 9 3.84 -5.89 -2.45
C SER A 9 3.78 -4.73 -1.45
N SER A 10 3.02 -3.67 -1.74
CA SER A 10 2.81 -2.57 -0.80
C SER A 10 2.13 -3.04 0.49
N LEU A 11 1.10 -3.89 0.37
CA LEU A 11 0.38 -4.42 1.52
C LEU A 11 1.26 -5.37 2.33
N SER A 12 2.00 -6.28 1.69
CA SER A 12 2.99 -7.16 2.33
C SER A 12 4.01 -6.36 3.16
N ILE A 13 4.55 -5.27 2.60
CA ILE A 13 5.47 -4.37 3.33
C ILE A 13 4.81 -3.84 4.60
N VAL A 14 3.60 -3.29 4.50
CA VAL A 14 2.90 -2.68 5.64
C VAL A 14 2.46 -3.71 6.69
N LEU A 15 1.98 -4.90 6.29
CA LEU A 15 1.61 -5.96 7.22
C LEU A 15 2.80 -6.45 8.04
N ASN A 16 3.97 -6.58 7.41
CA ASN A 16 5.20 -6.94 8.12
C ASN A 16 5.67 -5.80 9.04
N ALA A 17 5.58 -4.53 8.60
CA ALA A 17 5.95 -3.38 9.42
C ALA A 17 5.04 -3.23 10.66
N LEU A 18 3.73 -3.50 10.51
CA LEU A 18 2.75 -3.56 11.60
C LEU A 18 2.88 -4.81 12.47
N GLN A 19 3.71 -5.79 12.09
CA GLN A 19 3.85 -7.07 12.78
C GLN A 19 2.51 -7.81 12.93
N VAL A 20 1.67 -7.76 11.89
CA VAL A 20 0.36 -8.42 11.88
C VAL A 20 0.55 -9.93 12.05
N THR A 21 -0.14 -10.50 13.04
CA THR A 21 -0.13 -11.95 13.31
C THR A 21 -0.80 -12.74 12.21
N GLY A 22 -0.42 -14.01 12.04
CA GLY A 22 -1.07 -14.92 11.07
C GLY A 22 -0.22 -15.23 9.84
N ALA A 23 0.91 -14.54 9.66
CA ALA A 23 1.87 -14.90 8.62
C ALA A 23 2.36 -16.36 8.78
N PRO A 24 2.45 -17.13 7.68
CA PRO A 24 3.00 -18.48 7.70
C PRO A 24 4.51 -18.44 7.96
N VAL A 25 5.08 -19.61 8.26
CA VAL A 25 6.53 -19.77 8.35
C VAL A 25 7.12 -19.59 6.96
N TRP A 26 8.05 -18.65 6.84
CA TRP A 26 8.74 -18.34 5.58
C TRP A 26 10.14 -18.96 5.52
N LYS A 27 10.94 -18.83 6.59
CA LYS A 27 12.29 -19.41 6.67
C LYS A 27 12.68 -19.73 8.11
N GLY A 28 12.89 -21.00 8.45
CA GLY A 28 13.23 -21.39 9.82
C GLY A 28 12.13 -20.96 10.82
N PRO A 29 12.43 -20.24 11.90
CA PRO A 29 11.41 -19.73 12.83
C PRO A 29 10.70 -18.44 12.33
N TRP A 30 11.17 -17.85 11.23
CA TRP A 30 10.68 -16.54 10.76
C TRP A 30 9.34 -16.66 10.05
N ARG A 31 8.40 -15.80 10.44
CA ARG A 31 7.08 -15.65 9.81
C ARG A 31 7.04 -14.35 9.02
N TRP A 32 6.48 -14.39 7.81
CA TRP A 32 6.51 -13.25 6.90
C TRP A 32 5.30 -13.20 5.98
N TRP A 33 4.72 -12.01 5.81
CA TRP A 33 3.69 -11.76 4.80
C TRP A 33 4.33 -11.53 3.43
N TYR A 34 3.81 -12.17 2.40
CA TYR A 34 4.24 -12.02 1.01
C TYR A 34 3.04 -12.14 0.08
N ASP A 35 3.22 -11.73 -1.17
CA ASP A 35 2.14 -11.35 -2.07
C ASP A 35 1.14 -12.47 -2.37
N GLU A 36 1.58 -13.73 -2.46
CA GLU A 36 0.72 -14.89 -2.73
C GLU A 36 -0.18 -15.29 -1.56
N LEU A 37 -0.03 -14.66 -0.38
CA LEU A 37 -0.91 -14.89 0.77
C LEU A 37 -2.15 -13.99 0.77
N LEU A 38 -2.22 -13.03 -0.15
CA LEU A 38 -3.19 -11.94 -0.16
C LEU A 38 -4.31 -12.21 -1.18
N ASN A 39 -5.18 -13.18 -0.88
CA ASN A 39 -6.17 -13.71 -1.84
C ASN A 39 -7.63 -13.69 -1.36
N CYS A 40 -7.96 -13.00 -0.26
CA CYS A 40 -9.32 -13.08 0.31
C CYS A 40 -10.42 -12.38 -0.52
N CYS A 41 -10.07 -11.36 -1.33
CA CYS A 41 -11.02 -10.53 -2.08
C CYS A 41 -10.69 -10.41 -3.58
N ALA A 42 -9.59 -11.04 -4.01
CA ALA A 42 -9.15 -11.02 -5.40
C ALA A 42 -8.37 -12.31 -5.66
N GLU A 43 -8.69 -12.96 -6.77
CA GLU A 43 -7.96 -14.14 -7.23
C GLU A 43 -6.56 -13.72 -7.68
N ILE A 44 -5.52 -14.36 -7.15
CA ILE A 44 -4.12 -14.01 -7.44
C ILE A 44 -3.84 -14.07 -8.95
N GLU A 45 -4.44 -15.02 -9.66
CA GLU A 45 -4.28 -15.17 -11.11
C GLU A 45 -4.90 -14.03 -11.91
N GLU A 46 -5.90 -13.34 -11.37
CA GLU A 46 -6.45 -12.12 -11.96
C GLU A 46 -5.56 -10.92 -11.62
N VAL A 47 -5.12 -10.81 -10.36
CA VAL A 47 -4.21 -9.76 -9.91
C VAL A 47 -2.90 -9.77 -10.70
N LYS A 48 -2.37 -10.95 -11.01
CA LYS A 48 -1.18 -11.12 -11.88
C LYS A 48 -1.33 -10.46 -13.25
N LYS A 49 -2.55 -10.40 -13.79
CA LYS A 49 -2.82 -9.93 -15.16
C LYS A 49 -3.13 -8.44 -15.20
N SER A 50 -3.98 -7.96 -14.30
CA SER A 50 -4.56 -6.61 -14.37
C SER A 50 -4.27 -5.74 -13.14
N GLY A 51 -3.63 -6.30 -12.12
CA GLY A 51 -3.41 -5.64 -10.84
C GLY A 51 -4.67 -5.62 -9.98
N VAL A 52 -4.73 -4.67 -9.05
CA VAL A 52 -5.87 -4.49 -8.15
C VAL A 52 -6.48 -3.11 -8.31
N THR A 53 -7.81 -3.04 -8.32
CA THR A 53 -8.52 -1.76 -8.16
C THR A 53 -8.43 -1.26 -6.72
N PHE A 54 -8.76 0.02 -6.51
CA PHE A 54 -8.80 0.61 -5.17
C PHE A 54 -9.73 -0.16 -4.21
N ASP A 55 -10.91 -0.59 -4.67
CA ASP A 55 -11.87 -1.29 -3.80
C ASP A 55 -11.41 -2.72 -3.48
N GLN A 56 -10.87 -3.44 -4.47
CA GLN A 56 -10.23 -4.75 -4.23
C GLN A 56 -9.08 -4.62 -3.23
N PHE A 57 -8.20 -3.64 -3.42
CA PHE A 57 -7.10 -3.37 -2.50
C PHE A 57 -7.59 -3.07 -1.07
N ALA A 58 -8.62 -2.21 -0.94
CA ALA A 58 -9.19 -1.89 0.36
C ALA A 58 -9.85 -3.12 1.02
N CYS A 59 -10.45 -4.01 0.24
CA CYS A 59 -10.99 -5.28 0.74
C CYS A 59 -9.87 -6.20 1.23
N LEU A 60 -8.82 -6.39 0.42
CA LEU A 60 -7.64 -7.17 0.78
C LEU A 60 -7.03 -6.68 2.11
N ALA A 61 -6.78 -5.38 2.24
CA ALA A 61 -6.20 -4.81 3.46
C ALA A 61 -7.08 -5.08 4.70
N ARG A 62 -8.41 -4.96 4.58
CA ARG A 62 -9.35 -5.23 5.69
C ARG A 62 -9.37 -6.69 6.14
N CYS A 63 -9.00 -7.65 5.30
CA CYS A 63 -8.88 -9.05 5.71
C CYS A 63 -7.75 -9.29 6.71
N HIS A 64 -6.73 -8.43 6.71
CA HIS A 64 -5.51 -8.65 7.48
C HIS A 64 -5.33 -7.64 8.61
N CYS A 65 -5.84 -6.41 8.48
CA CYS A 65 -5.71 -5.40 9.52
C CYS A 65 -6.85 -4.36 9.51
N TYR A 66 -6.97 -3.61 10.60
CA TYR A 66 -7.86 -2.46 10.65
C TYR A 66 -7.45 -1.43 9.58
N THR A 67 -8.38 -1.13 8.66
CA THR A 67 -8.09 -0.31 7.48
C THR A 67 -9.13 0.79 7.32
N VAL A 68 -8.66 2.02 7.16
CA VAL A 68 -9.47 3.18 6.75
C VAL A 68 -9.14 3.50 5.29
N ALA A 69 -10.14 3.42 4.41
CA ALA A 69 -9.96 3.69 2.98
C ALA A 69 -10.54 5.06 2.62
N LYS A 70 -9.72 5.93 2.01
CA LYS A 70 -10.08 7.29 1.61
C LYS A 70 -9.89 7.47 0.10
N ARG A 71 -10.95 7.81 -0.62
CA ARG A 71 -10.89 8.12 -2.07
C ARG A 71 -10.64 9.60 -2.27
N ALA A 72 -9.76 9.94 -3.22
CA ALA A 72 -9.35 11.33 -3.49
C ALA A 72 -10.51 12.29 -3.78
N ASN A 73 -11.60 11.82 -4.39
CA ASN A 73 -12.80 12.62 -4.66
C ASN A 73 -13.76 12.76 -3.46
N LYS A 74 -13.42 12.19 -2.31
CA LYS A 74 -14.21 12.23 -1.07
C LYS A 74 -13.50 12.90 0.10
N VAL A 75 -12.24 13.29 -0.07
CA VAL A 75 -11.42 13.95 0.95
C VAL A 75 -10.78 15.21 0.39
N SER A 76 -10.51 16.17 1.27
CA SER A 76 -9.80 17.40 0.89
C SER A 76 -8.29 17.17 0.82
N LYS A 77 -7.57 18.08 0.14
CA LYS A 77 -6.11 18.06 0.12
C LYS A 77 -5.54 18.31 1.52
N GLU A 78 -6.20 19.17 2.29
CA GLU A 78 -5.85 19.52 3.66
C GLU A 78 -5.96 18.30 4.58
N GLU A 79 -7.04 17.52 4.43
CA GLU A 79 -7.20 16.25 5.14
C GLU A 79 -6.12 15.24 4.75
N PHE A 80 -5.82 15.08 3.45
CA PHE A 80 -4.75 14.20 3.01
C PHE A 80 -3.37 14.58 3.59
N ILE A 81 -3.05 15.88 3.62
CA ILE A 81 -1.81 16.37 4.25
C ILE A 81 -1.82 16.14 5.77
N SER A 82 -2.97 16.29 6.43
CA SER A 82 -3.11 15.98 7.85
C SER A 82 -2.87 14.49 8.12
N ASP A 83 -3.41 13.61 7.28
CA ASP A 83 -3.18 12.17 7.38
C ASP A 83 -1.69 11.82 7.15
N LEU A 84 -1.03 12.43 6.16
CA LEU A 84 0.41 12.27 5.91
C LEU A 84 1.24 12.62 7.15
N LYS A 85 0.94 13.77 7.78
CA LYS A 85 1.61 14.19 9.03
C LYS A 85 1.39 13.17 10.15
N ALA A 86 0.15 12.68 10.30
CA ALA A 86 -0.20 11.73 11.35
C ALA A 86 0.52 10.38 11.19
N VAL A 87 0.52 9.80 9.98
CA VAL A 87 1.16 8.51 9.73
C VAL A 87 2.69 8.58 9.78
N CYS A 88 3.29 9.70 9.35
CA CYS A 88 4.74 9.87 9.43
C CYS A 88 5.27 10.23 10.82
N SER A 89 4.38 10.50 11.78
CA SER A 89 4.73 10.80 13.18
C SER A 89 4.51 9.62 14.12
N ARG A 90 4.11 8.45 13.59
CA ARG A 90 3.71 7.27 14.36
C ARG A 90 4.35 6.01 13.78
N SER A 91 4.48 4.98 14.60
CA SER A 91 5.05 3.68 14.21
C SER A 91 4.01 2.56 14.13
N ASP A 92 2.75 2.84 14.45
CA ASP A 92 1.65 1.88 14.56
C ASP A 92 0.55 2.10 13.50
N ILE A 93 0.74 3.05 12.59
CA ILE A 93 -0.16 3.33 11.48
C ILE A 93 0.66 3.71 10.26
N PHE A 94 0.28 3.16 9.11
CA PHE A 94 0.96 3.37 7.84
C PHE A 94 -0.04 3.80 6.77
N MET A 95 0.46 4.46 5.73
CA MET A 95 -0.34 4.85 4.57
C MET A 95 0.23 4.21 3.31
N ILE A 96 -0.67 3.63 2.51
CA ILE A 96 -0.40 3.21 1.14
C ILE A 96 -1.23 4.11 0.24
N ILE A 97 -0.59 4.70 -0.77
CA ILE A 97 -1.26 5.57 -1.74
C ILE A 97 -1.53 4.81 -3.04
N SER A 98 -2.68 5.09 -3.65
CA SER A 98 -2.98 4.74 -5.04
C SER A 98 -2.90 6.01 -5.88
N PHE A 99 -2.05 6.05 -6.89
CA PHE A 99 -1.80 7.25 -7.69
C PHE A 99 -1.57 6.92 -9.17
N SER A 100 -1.72 7.94 -10.01
CA SER A 100 -1.34 7.86 -11.42
C SER A 100 0.11 8.33 -11.59
N ARG A 101 0.97 7.47 -12.16
CA ARG A 101 2.35 7.81 -12.52
C ARG A 101 2.39 8.92 -13.56
N GLN A 102 1.49 8.91 -14.54
CA GLN A 102 1.40 9.96 -15.56
C GLN A 102 1.18 11.35 -14.95
N ALA A 103 0.33 11.46 -13.92
CA ALA A 103 0.10 12.72 -13.22
C ALA A 103 1.35 13.25 -12.48
N LEU A 104 2.31 12.37 -12.20
CA LEU A 104 3.63 12.70 -11.62
C LEU A 104 4.74 12.75 -12.68
N GLN A 105 4.40 12.76 -13.97
CA GLN A 105 5.36 12.75 -15.09
C GLN A 105 6.30 11.53 -15.07
N GLN A 106 5.80 10.40 -14.59
CA GLN A 106 6.49 9.11 -14.57
C GLN A 106 5.91 8.17 -15.63
N THR A 107 6.72 7.23 -16.11
CA THR A 107 6.29 6.17 -17.05
C THR A 107 5.36 5.19 -16.35
N GLY A 108 4.25 4.83 -17.01
CA GLY A 108 3.26 3.87 -16.52
C GLY A 108 1.95 4.52 -16.06
N ASP A 109 1.02 3.71 -15.58
CA ASP A 109 -0.35 4.14 -15.26
C ASP A 109 -0.61 4.17 -13.74
N GLY A 110 -1.60 3.40 -13.27
CA GLY A 110 -1.94 3.30 -11.85
C GLY A 110 -0.86 2.57 -11.05
N HIS A 111 -0.59 3.05 -9.84
CA HIS A 111 0.41 2.47 -8.96
C HIS A 111 0.01 2.53 -7.49
N PHE A 112 0.45 1.55 -6.72
CA PHE A 112 0.35 1.53 -5.26
C PHE A 112 1.73 1.54 -4.65
N SER A 113 1.93 2.32 -3.59
CA SER A 113 3.18 2.30 -2.82
C SER A 113 2.97 2.83 -1.40
N PRO A 114 3.73 2.34 -0.41
CA PRO A 114 3.74 2.93 0.93
C PRO A 114 4.34 4.33 0.94
N ILE A 115 3.87 5.18 1.86
CA ILE A 115 4.53 6.45 2.20
C ILE A 115 5.60 6.19 3.26
N GLY A 116 6.82 6.64 2.99
CA GLY A 116 7.96 6.50 3.90
C GLY A 116 8.20 7.72 4.78
N ALA A 117 7.88 8.93 4.30
CA ALA A 117 8.11 10.18 5.03
C ALA A 117 7.30 11.34 4.45
N TYR A 118 7.17 12.41 5.21
CA TYR A 118 6.62 13.69 4.77
C TYR A 118 7.52 14.86 5.21
N ASN A 119 7.91 15.71 4.27
CA ASN A 119 8.64 16.94 4.50
C ASN A 119 7.67 18.13 4.48
N HIS A 120 7.48 18.76 5.63
CA HIS A 120 6.55 19.88 5.80
C HIS A 120 7.00 21.16 5.08
N GLU A 121 8.28 21.49 5.12
CA GLU A 121 8.82 22.74 4.55
C GLU A 121 8.64 22.80 3.04
N GLN A 122 8.84 21.66 2.38
CA GLN A 122 8.75 21.54 0.92
C GLN A 122 7.40 20.96 0.46
N ASN A 123 6.53 20.58 1.41
CA ASN A 123 5.26 19.91 1.17
C ASN A 123 5.40 18.69 0.24
N MET A 124 6.37 17.83 0.54
CA MET A 124 6.69 16.64 -0.26
C MET A 124 6.50 15.36 0.55
N ALA A 125 6.03 14.29 -0.09
CA ALA A 125 5.96 12.95 0.50
C ALA A 125 6.96 12.02 -0.20
N LEU A 126 7.63 11.17 0.58
CA LEU A 126 8.50 10.12 0.05
C LEU A 126 7.66 8.88 -0.24
N VAL A 127 7.54 8.54 -1.52
CA VAL A 127 6.90 7.30 -1.98
C VAL A 127 7.94 6.19 -2.02
N LEU A 128 7.72 5.10 -1.27
CA LEU A 128 8.58 3.93 -1.28
C LEU A 128 8.22 3.03 -2.47
N ASP A 129 8.56 3.49 -3.67
CA ASP A 129 8.20 2.85 -4.93
C ASP A 129 8.55 1.35 -4.92
N THR A 130 7.53 0.51 -5.16
CA THR A 130 7.67 -0.96 -5.17
C THR A 130 8.13 -1.50 -6.52
N ALA A 131 8.08 -0.70 -7.59
CA ALA A 131 8.58 -1.08 -8.91
C ALA A 131 10.10 -0.84 -9.00
N ARG A 132 10.89 -1.71 -8.37
CA ARG A 132 12.37 -1.66 -8.32
C ARG A 132 13.02 -2.67 -9.24
#